data_AF-A0A1I3PEG3-F1
#
_entry.id   AF-A0A1I3PEG3-F1
#
_cell.length_a   1.000
_cell.length_b   1.000
_cell.length_c   1.000
_cell.angle_alpha   90.00
_cell.angle_beta   90.00
_cell.angle_gamma   90.00
#
_symmetry.space_group_name_H-M   'P 1'
#
loop_
_entity.id
_entity.type
_entity.pdbx_description
1 polymer ?
#
loop_
_entity_poly.entity_id
_entity_poly.type
_entity_poly.pdbx_seq_one_letter_code
_entity_poly.pdbx_strand_id
1 'polypeptide(L)'
;MNRNVSENPLGVKDVEQPKERGTRFTLNGALWSLQALFGFFFAGSGFGKVLLYDGALYAAAPQAVAWYAAVSQPLIVFIGVCEVLGGIGLILPAMTGVKPKLTPLAAAGLTLTMILAAGFHIMRGEYELVPANLLLGGVAAFVAVGRWKLRPIAPATITTSRALKSSAVLGALALLAFAPTWYTMTNAQF
;
A
#
# COMPACT_ATOMS: atom_id res chain seq x y z
N MET A 1 18.64 54.97 32.37
CA MET A 1 17.87 55.82 31.43
C MET A 1 17.62 55.00 30.19
N ASN A 2 16.44 54.39 30.08
CA ASN A 2 16.01 53.55 28.96
C ASN A 2 15.91 54.39 27.69
N ARG A 3 16.41 53.89 26.55
CA ARG A 3 15.97 54.31 25.22
C ARG A 3 15.77 53.08 24.33
N ASN A 4 14.53 52.63 24.33
CA ASN A 4 13.96 51.91 23.20
C ASN A 4 13.82 52.89 22.02
N VAL A 5 13.58 52.32 20.84
CA VAL A 5 13.08 52.96 19.61
C VAL A 5 14.16 53.32 18.58
N SER A 6 14.42 52.37 17.68
CA SER A 6 14.45 52.69 16.24
C SER A 6 13.25 52.00 15.61
N GLU A 7 12.13 52.69 15.67
CA GLU A 7 10.91 52.39 14.92
C GLU A 7 11.18 52.50 13.42
N ASN A 8 10.59 51.56 12.71
CA ASN A 8 10.49 51.50 11.26
C ASN A 8 9.97 52.85 10.69
N PRO A 9 10.81 53.63 9.99
CA PRO A 9 10.49 55.02 9.61
C PRO A 9 9.41 55.14 8.51
N LEU A 10 8.86 54.02 8.01
CA LEU A 10 7.86 54.01 6.95
C LEU A 10 6.49 53.44 7.36
N GLY A 11 6.28 53.09 8.64
CA GLY A 11 4.98 52.62 9.12
C GLY A 11 4.43 51.36 8.41
N VAL A 12 5.27 50.69 7.62
CA VAL A 12 4.94 49.43 6.96
C VAL A 12 4.96 48.36 8.05
N LYS A 13 3.78 47.95 8.53
CA LYS A 13 3.69 46.72 9.33
C LYS A 13 4.35 45.62 8.51
N ASP A 14 5.31 44.91 9.11
CA ASP A 14 5.88 43.71 8.49
C ASP A 14 4.71 42.78 8.17
N VAL A 15 4.27 42.79 6.91
CA VAL A 15 3.23 41.89 6.44
C VAL A 15 3.91 40.53 6.46
N GLU A 16 3.68 39.79 7.54
CA GLU A 16 4.11 38.41 7.68
C GLU A 16 3.53 37.66 6.47
N GLN A 17 4.37 37.48 5.45
CA GLN A 17 3.94 36.87 4.20
C GLN A 17 3.35 35.50 4.56
N PRO A 18 2.09 35.19 4.16
CA PRO A 18 1.51 33.91 4.48
C PRO A 18 2.44 32.87 3.88
N LYS A 19 3.08 32.07 4.74
CA LYS A 19 3.97 31.00 4.31
C LYS A 19 3.14 30.08 3.45
N GLU A 20 3.22 30.24 2.12
CA GLU A 20 2.44 29.45 1.18
C GLU A 20 2.66 27.99 1.54
N ARG A 21 1.63 27.38 2.12
CA ARG A 21 1.64 25.96 2.46
C ARG A 21 1.36 25.21 1.17
N GLY A 22 2.24 25.37 0.18
CA GLY A 22 2.32 24.47 -0.95
C GLY A 22 2.43 23.05 -0.38
N THR A 23 1.62 22.14 -0.91
CA THR A 23 1.50 20.76 -0.46
C THR A 23 2.87 20.08 -0.48
N ARG A 24 3.66 20.21 0.60
CA ARG A 24 5.00 19.63 0.65
C ARG A 24 4.81 18.12 0.74
N PHE A 25 5.08 17.41 -0.36
CA PHE A 25 5.05 15.96 -0.37
C PHE A 25 6.15 15.46 0.59
N THR A 26 5.74 15.06 1.79
CA THR A 26 6.70 14.56 2.79
C THR A 26 6.96 13.08 2.55
N LEU A 27 8.18 12.61 2.84
CA LEU A 27 8.51 11.18 2.77
C LEU A 27 7.52 10.31 3.56
N ASN A 28 7.01 10.82 4.69
CA ASN A 28 6.00 10.12 5.47
C ASN A 28 4.65 10.01 4.72
N GLY A 29 4.20 11.09 4.06
CA GLY A 29 3.00 11.09 3.23
C GLY A 29 3.14 10.16 2.02
N ALA A 30 4.31 10.14 1.37
CA ALA A 30 4.62 9.21 0.29
C ALA A 30 4.54 7.75 0.76
N LEU A 31 5.19 7.40 1.87
CA LEU A 31 5.13 6.05 2.44
C LEU A 31 3.70 5.64 2.81
N TRP A 32 2.89 6.55 3.35
CA TRP A 32 1.48 6.29 3.62
C TRP A 32 0.67 6.01 2.36
N SER A 33 0.85 6.83 1.33
CA SER A 33 0.18 6.66 0.04
C SER A 33 0.54 5.33 -0.60
N LEU A 34 1.84 4.99 -0.61
CA LEU A 34 2.33 3.71 -1.14
C LEU A 34 1.82 2.52 -0.34
N GLN A 35 1.85 2.55 1.00
CA GLN A 35 1.32 1.45 1.82
C GLN A 35 -0.17 1.23 1.61
N ALA A 36 -0.96 2.30 1.49
CA ALA A 36 -2.39 2.17 1.24
C ALA A 36 -2.63 1.53 -0.14
N LEU A 37 -2.04 2.12 -1.19
CA LEU A 37 -2.19 1.62 -2.56
C LEU A 37 -1.73 0.17 -2.69
N PHE A 38 -0.52 -0.14 -2.23
CA PHE A 38 0.05 -1.48 -2.32
C PHE A 38 -0.62 -2.46 -1.38
N GLY A 39 -1.03 -2.02 -0.20
CA GLY A 39 -1.75 -2.85 0.75
C GLY A 39 -3.07 -3.33 0.18
N PHE A 40 -3.86 -2.44 -0.43
CA PHE A 40 -5.11 -2.83 -1.10
C PHE A 40 -4.84 -3.67 -2.35
N PHE A 41 -3.85 -3.31 -3.18
CA PHE A 41 -3.50 -4.06 -4.38
C PHE A 41 -3.13 -5.52 -4.05
N PHE A 42 -2.18 -5.73 -3.13
CA PHE A 42 -1.74 -7.07 -2.75
C PHE A 42 -2.81 -7.84 -1.97
N ALA A 43 -3.59 -7.18 -1.11
CA ALA A 43 -4.70 -7.83 -0.44
C ALA A 43 -5.78 -8.32 -1.43
N GLY A 44 -6.14 -7.50 -2.42
CA GLY A 44 -7.10 -7.88 -3.47
C GLY A 44 -6.56 -8.99 -4.39
N SER A 45 -5.33 -8.81 -4.88
CA SER A 45 -4.63 -9.80 -5.71
C SER A 45 -4.48 -11.16 -5.00
N GLY A 46 -4.11 -11.12 -3.72
CA GLY A 46 -3.96 -12.31 -2.90
C GLY A 46 -5.30 -12.96 -2.58
N PHE A 47 -6.33 -12.17 -2.28
CA PHE A 47 -7.68 -12.68 -2.03
C PHE A 47 -8.21 -13.46 -3.24
N GLY A 48 -8.04 -12.92 -4.46
CA GLY A 48 -8.38 -13.64 -5.68
C GLY A 48 -7.70 -15.00 -5.79
N LYS A 49 -6.42 -15.10 -5.43
CA LYS A 49 -5.67 -16.37 -5.41
C LYS A 49 -6.15 -17.33 -4.32
N VAL A 50 -6.54 -16.82 -3.14
CA VAL A 50 -7.09 -17.65 -2.05
C VAL A 50 -8.41 -18.29 -2.47
N LEU A 51 -9.26 -17.57 -3.22
CA LEU A 51 -10.51 -18.11 -3.73
C LEU A 51 -10.31 -19.30 -4.69
N LEU A 52 -9.14 -19.41 -5.33
CA LEU A 52 -8.79 -20.57 -6.15
C LEU A 52 -8.57 -21.85 -5.34
N TYR A 53 -8.78 -21.84 -4.02
CA TYR A 53 -8.99 -23.08 -3.26
C TYR A 53 -10.22 -23.84 -3.75
N ASP A 54 -11.24 -23.13 -4.25
CA ASP A 54 -12.38 -23.72 -4.91
C ASP A 54 -11.95 -24.32 -6.27
N GLY A 55 -12.25 -25.60 -6.47
CA GLY A 55 -11.85 -26.34 -7.66
C GLY A 55 -12.51 -25.86 -8.96
N ALA A 56 -13.74 -25.34 -8.89
CA ALA A 56 -14.43 -24.82 -10.07
C ALA A 56 -13.83 -23.48 -10.51
N LEU A 57 -13.50 -22.61 -9.53
CA LEU A 57 -12.79 -21.35 -9.83
C LEU A 57 -11.39 -21.62 -10.37
N TYR A 58 -10.66 -22.58 -9.79
CA TYR A 58 -9.34 -22.98 -10.29
C TYR A 58 -9.40 -23.52 -11.72
N ALA A 59 -10.41 -24.31 -12.09
CA ALA A 59 -10.53 -24.85 -13.44
C ALA A 59 -10.66 -23.77 -14.53
N ALA A 60 -11.29 -22.64 -14.21
CA ALA A 60 -11.43 -21.51 -15.14
C ALA A 60 -10.22 -20.54 -15.13
N ALA A 61 -9.48 -20.47 -14.02
CA ALA A 61 -8.47 -19.44 -13.80
C ALA A 61 -7.28 -19.44 -14.80
N PRO A 62 -6.75 -20.59 -15.28
CA PRO A 62 -5.68 -20.61 -16.28
C PRO A 62 -6.02 -19.96 -17.62
N GLN A 63 -7.31 -19.83 -17.95
CA GLN A 63 -7.76 -19.15 -19.17
C GLN A 63 -7.54 -17.63 -19.11
N ALA A 64 -7.62 -17.07 -17.90
CA ALA A 64 -7.40 -15.65 -17.65
C ALA A 64 -5.95 -15.32 -17.29
N VAL A 65 -5.24 -16.25 -16.64
CA VAL A 65 -3.87 -16.06 -16.14
C VAL A 65 -3.01 -17.26 -16.52
N ALA A 66 -2.25 -17.12 -17.60
CA ALA A 66 -1.53 -18.23 -18.25
C ALA A 66 -0.57 -18.99 -17.30
N TRP A 67 0.10 -18.29 -16.39
CA TRP A 67 1.08 -18.94 -15.50
C TRP A 67 0.46 -19.86 -14.44
N TYR A 68 -0.85 -19.75 -14.17
CA TYR A 68 -1.52 -20.65 -13.22
C TYR A 68 -1.50 -22.11 -13.69
N ALA A 69 -1.50 -22.37 -15.00
CA ALA A 69 -1.37 -23.72 -15.54
C ALA A 69 -0.01 -24.36 -15.23
N ALA A 70 1.01 -23.55 -14.91
CA ALA A 70 2.39 -24.01 -14.73
C ALA A 70 2.73 -24.39 -13.29
N VAL A 71 1.80 -24.23 -12.34
CA VAL A 71 2.03 -24.49 -10.92
C VAL A 71 0.84 -25.23 -10.33
N SER A 72 1.03 -25.85 -9.16
CA SER A 72 -0.05 -26.53 -8.47
C SER A 72 -1.01 -25.53 -7.81
N GLN A 73 -2.30 -25.88 -7.77
CA GLN A 73 -3.35 -25.09 -7.09
C GLN A 73 -2.98 -24.70 -5.64
N PRO A 74 -2.43 -25.61 -4.79
CA PRO A 74 -2.05 -25.24 -3.42
C PRO A 74 -0.96 -24.16 -3.36
N LEU A 75 -0.03 -24.14 -4.33
CA LEU A 75 1.01 -23.11 -4.38
C LEU A 75 0.43 -21.74 -4.71
N ILE A 76 -0.54 -21.67 -5.62
CA ILE A 76 -1.22 -20.41 -5.95
C ILE A 76 -1.96 -19.87 -4.72
N VAL A 77 -2.70 -20.74 -4.00
CA VAL A 77 -3.40 -20.37 -2.77
C VAL A 77 -2.42 -19.91 -1.70
N PHE A 78 -1.28 -20.59 -1.53
CA PHE A 78 -0.23 -20.19 -0.59
C PHE A 78 0.31 -18.79 -0.90
N ILE A 79 0.63 -18.50 -2.16
CA ILE A 79 1.03 -17.16 -2.61
C ILE A 79 -0.06 -16.15 -2.27
N GLY A 80 -1.33 -16.50 -2.52
CA GLY A 80 -2.48 -15.67 -2.17
C GLY A 80 -2.55 -15.31 -0.70
N VAL A 81 -2.37 -16.29 0.19
CA VAL A 81 -2.33 -16.06 1.64
C VAL A 81 -1.17 -15.12 2.01
N CYS A 82 0.02 -15.34 1.46
CA CYS A 82 1.18 -14.47 1.68
C CYS A 82 0.91 -13.03 1.24
N GLU A 83 0.31 -12.82 0.07
CA GLU A 83 -0.05 -11.50 -0.45
C GLU A 83 -1.12 -10.80 0.40
N VAL A 84 -2.14 -11.54 0.86
CA VAL A 84 -3.17 -11.01 1.77
C VAL A 84 -2.55 -10.55 3.08
N LEU A 85 -1.75 -11.41 3.71
CA LEU A 85 -1.08 -11.08 4.97
C LEU A 85 -0.10 -9.92 4.79
N GLY A 86 0.61 -9.88 3.66
CA GLY A 86 1.49 -8.78 3.30
C GLY A 86 0.73 -7.46 3.14
N GLY A 87 -0.38 -7.48 2.39
CA GLY A 87 -1.21 -6.30 2.14
C GLY A 87 -1.84 -5.75 3.43
N ILE A 88 -2.39 -6.63 4.26
CA ILE A 88 -2.92 -6.27 5.59
C ILE A 88 -1.79 -5.73 6.49
N GLY A 89 -0.63 -6.39 6.48
CA GLY A 89 0.54 -6.01 7.25
C GLY A 89 1.12 -4.64 6.88
N LEU A 90 0.97 -4.19 5.63
CA LEU A 90 1.35 -2.84 5.21
C LEU A 90 0.50 -1.74 5.86
N ILE A 91 -0.77 -2.04 6.14
CA ILE A 91 -1.77 -1.04 6.54
C ILE A 91 -2.03 -1.11 8.05
N LEU A 92 -2.43 -2.27 8.56
CA LEU A 92 -3.02 -2.40 9.89
C LEU A 92 -2.06 -2.07 11.05
N PRO A 93 -0.81 -2.60 11.09
CA PRO A 93 0.15 -2.26 12.16
C PRO A 93 0.56 -0.79 12.12
N ALA A 94 0.69 -0.22 10.91
CA ALA A 94 1.01 1.19 10.72
C ALA A 94 -0.12 2.11 11.21
N MET A 95 -1.38 1.74 10.95
CA MET A 95 -2.57 2.53 11.31
C MET A 95 -2.90 2.43 12.79
N THR A 96 -2.80 1.23 13.36
CA THR A 96 -3.11 1.01 14.78
C THR A 96 -1.96 1.41 15.70
N GLY A 97 -0.72 1.44 15.20
CA GLY A 97 0.49 1.63 16.00
C GLY A 97 0.86 0.40 16.85
N VAL A 98 0.15 -0.72 16.67
CA VAL A 98 0.44 -1.99 17.37
C VAL A 98 1.51 -2.75 16.60
N LYS A 99 2.63 -3.05 17.27
CA LYS A 99 3.80 -3.74 16.69
C LYS A 99 4.15 -3.20 15.28
N PRO A 100 4.44 -1.89 15.14
CA PRO A 100 4.63 -1.25 13.82
C PRO A 100 5.79 -1.83 13.00
N LYS A 101 6.69 -2.59 13.63
CA LYS A 101 7.74 -3.35 12.94
C LYS A 101 7.20 -4.43 11.99
N LEU A 102 5.95 -4.86 12.15
CA LEU A 102 5.30 -5.79 11.23
C LEU A 102 5.09 -5.19 9.83
N THR A 103 4.92 -3.88 9.72
CA THR A 103 4.73 -3.21 8.43
C THR A 103 5.92 -3.33 7.50
N PRO A 104 7.14 -2.96 7.90
CA PRO A 104 8.29 -3.17 7.02
C PRO A 104 8.67 -4.65 6.85
N LEU A 105 8.31 -5.55 7.78
CA LEU A 105 8.42 -7.01 7.56
C LEU A 105 7.46 -7.50 6.47
N ALA A 106 6.21 -7.04 6.49
CA ALA A 106 5.23 -7.34 5.46
C ALA A 106 5.69 -6.82 4.09
N ALA A 107 6.20 -5.59 4.05
CA ALA A 107 6.80 -5.01 2.84
C ALA A 107 7.97 -5.85 2.30
N ALA A 108 8.85 -6.35 3.19
CA ALA A 108 9.95 -7.23 2.82
C ALA A 108 9.45 -8.59 2.29
N GLY A 109 8.41 -9.18 2.89
CA GLY A 109 7.81 -10.42 2.41
C GLY A 109 7.17 -10.27 1.02
N LEU A 110 6.48 -9.15 0.77
CA LEU A 110 5.95 -8.83 -0.56
C LEU A 110 7.08 -8.62 -1.57
N THR A 111 8.16 -7.94 -1.18
CA THR A 111 9.36 -7.78 -2.00
C THR A 111 9.93 -9.14 -2.40
N LEU A 112 10.09 -10.05 -1.44
CA LEU A 112 10.58 -11.40 -1.70
C LEU A 112 9.66 -12.16 -2.66
N THR A 113 8.35 -12.05 -2.48
CA THR A 113 7.36 -12.68 -3.37
C THR A 113 7.53 -12.21 -4.81
N MET A 114 7.73 -10.91 -5.02
CA MET A 114 7.95 -10.34 -6.35
C MET A 114 9.28 -10.76 -6.97
N ILE A 115 10.35 -10.89 -6.17
CA ILE A 115 11.64 -11.41 -6.65
C ILE A 115 11.50 -12.87 -7.11
N LEU A 116 10.82 -13.70 -6.32
CA LEU A 116 10.56 -15.10 -6.67
C LEU A 116 9.70 -15.21 -7.94
N ALA A 117 8.66 -14.37 -8.06
CA ALA A 117 7.83 -14.31 -9.26
C ALA A 117 8.63 -13.89 -10.50
N ALA A 118 9.48 -12.86 -10.39
CA ALA A 118 10.36 -12.44 -11.48
C ALA A 118 11.29 -13.58 -11.92
N GLY A 119 11.94 -14.26 -10.98
CA GLY A 119 12.79 -15.43 -11.26
C GLY A 119 12.02 -16.55 -11.97
N PHE A 120 10.82 -16.86 -11.51
CA PHE A 120 9.94 -17.86 -12.13
C PHE A 120 9.60 -17.52 -13.59
N HIS A 121 9.21 -16.27 -13.88
CA HIS A 121 8.89 -15.87 -15.25
C HIS A 121 10.12 -15.84 -16.15
N ILE A 122 11.28 -15.42 -15.63
CA ILE A 122 12.57 -15.48 -16.35
C ILE A 122 12.89 -16.93 -16.76
N MET A 123 12.76 -17.89 -15.84
CA MET A 123 13.03 -19.30 -16.12
C MET A 123 12.11 -19.89 -17.19
N ARG A 124 10.94 -19.29 -17.41
CA ARG A 124 9.95 -19.70 -18.41
C ARG A 124 10.03 -18.91 -19.72
N GLY A 125 10.93 -17.93 -19.83
CA GLY A 125 11.03 -17.03 -20.98
C GLY A 125 9.88 -16.02 -21.07
N GLU A 126 9.12 -15.82 -20.00
CA GLU A 126 7.97 -14.91 -19.92
C GLU A 126 8.43 -13.49 -19.50
N TYR A 127 9.35 -12.90 -20.26
CA TYR A 127 10.03 -11.65 -19.89
C TYR A 127 9.10 -10.43 -19.76
N GLU A 128 7.96 -10.45 -20.44
CA GLU A 128 6.95 -9.38 -20.40
C GLU A 128 6.41 -9.10 -18.99
N LEU A 129 6.41 -10.09 -18.10
CA LEU A 129 5.90 -9.96 -16.73
C LEU A 129 6.96 -9.50 -15.73
N VAL A 130 8.24 -9.55 -16.10
CA VAL A 130 9.37 -9.21 -15.23
C VAL A 130 9.38 -7.73 -14.83
N PRO A 131 9.16 -6.75 -15.73
CA PRO A 131 9.13 -5.33 -15.35
C PRO A 131 8.08 -5.02 -14.28
N ALA A 132 6.89 -5.63 -14.38
CA ALA A 132 5.83 -5.44 -13.40
C ALA A 132 6.25 -5.96 -12.01
N ASN A 133 6.85 -7.15 -11.95
CA ASN A 133 7.36 -7.72 -10.69
C ASN A 133 8.48 -6.88 -10.09
N LEU A 134 9.40 -6.38 -10.91
CA LEU A 134 10.49 -5.51 -10.44
C LEU A 134 9.97 -4.17 -9.92
N LEU A 135 8.98 -3.58 -10.59
CA LEU A 135 8.36 -2.32 -10.14
C LEU A 135 7.63 -2.54 -8.81
N LEU A 136 6.77 -3.55 -8.73
CA LEU A 136 6.01 -3.87 -7.53
C LEU A 136 6.94 -4.22 -6.36
N GLY A 137 7.94 -5.07 -6.60
CA GLY A 137 8.95 -5.45 -5.62
C GLY A 137 9.82 -4.28 -5.19
N GLY A 138 10.23 -3.42 -6.12
CA GLY A 138 11.05 -2.25 -5.85
C GLY A 138 10.33 -1.22 -4.97
N VAL A 139 9.05 -0.97 -5.23
CA VAL A 139 8.24 -0.08 -4.39
C VAL A 139 7.99 -0.70 -3.01
N ALA A 140 7.71 -2.00 -2.93
CA ALA A 140 7.59 -2.71 -1.65
C ALA A 140 8.90 -2.63 -0.85
N ALA A 141 10.06 -2.79 -1.51
CA ALA A 141 11.38 -2.67 -0.88
C ALA A 141 11.62 -1.24 -0.36
N PHE A 142 11.24 -0.24 -1.14
CA PHE A 142 11.30 1.16 -0.72
C PHE A 142 10.43 1.42 0.52
N VAL A 143 9.22 0.87 0.59
CA VAL A 143 8.37 0.95 1.78
C VAL A 143 9.02 0.24 2.97
N ALA A 144 9.61 -0.94 2.77
CA ALA A 144 10.31 -1.68 3.81
C ALA A 144 11.45 -0.85 4.42
N VAL A 145 12.35 -0.32 3.60
CA VAL A 145 13.46 0.54 4.06
C VAL A 145 12.94 1.84 4.67
N GLY A 146 11.93 2.44 4.04
CA GLY A 146 11.30 3.67 4.48
C GLY A 146 10.70 3.56 5.89
N ARG A 147 10.02 2.46 6.19
CA ARG A 147 9.41 2.21 7.52
C ARG A 147 10.36 1.57 8.52
N TRP A 148 11.44 0.92 8.09
CA TRP A 148 12.42 0.35 9.01
C TRP A 148 13.45 1.38 9.48
N LYS A 149 13.98 2.20 8.58
CA LYS A 149 15.12 3.10 8.86
C LYS A 149 14.79 4.58 8.74
N LEU A 150 14.11 4.99 7.67
CA LEU A 150 13.99 6.42 7.34
C LEU A 150 12.92 7.14 8.16
N ARG A 151 11.74 6.51 8.32
CA ARG A 151 10.59 7.02 9.06
C ARG A 151 9.89 5.89 9.83
N PRO A 152 10.52 5.38 10.90
CA PRO A 152 9.89 4.40 11.79
C PRO A 152 8.59 4.93 12.39
N ILE A 153 7.61 4.05 12.52
CA ILE A 153 6.34 4.36 13.18
C ILE A 153 6.51 4.09 14.68
N ALA A 154 6.20 5.10 15.50
CA ALA A 154 6.23 4.95 16.95
C ALA A 154 5.15 3.99 17.42
N PRO A 155 5.45 3.04 18.34
CA PRO A 155 4.44 2.20 18.96
C PRO A 155 3.37 3.03 19.65
N ALA A 156 2.11 2.62 19.55
CA ALA A 156 0.99 3.26 20.22
C ALA A 156 -0.02 2.23 20.73
N THR A 157 -0.71 2.57 21.82
CA THR A 157 -1.82 1.78 22.35
C THR A 157 -3.10 2.08 21.56
N ILE A 158 -3.91 1.05 21.27
CA ILE A 158 -5.20 1.25 20.59
C ILE A 158 -6.12 2.03 21.54
N THR A 159 -6.59 3.19 21.08
CA THR A 159 -7.67 3.95 21.72
C THR A 159 -8.89 3.94 20.80
N THR A 160 -10.10 3.89 21.37
CA THR A 160 -11.39 3.82 20.63
C THR A 160 -11.53 4.92 19.57
N SER A 161 -11.04 6.13 19.85
CA SER A 161 -11.07 7.27 18.91
C SER A 161 -10.15 7.09 17.70
N ARG A 162 -9.04 6.36 17.83
CA ARG A 162 -8.15 6.03 16.72
C ARG A 162 -8.69 4.86 15.90
N ALA A 163 -9.25 3.85 16.55
CA ALA A 163 -9.91 2.74 15.87
C ALA A 163 -11.04 3.25 14.95
N LEU A 164 -11.90 4.13 15.48
CA LEU A 164 -13.03 4.70 14.73
C LEU A 164 -12.58 5.53 13.51
N LYS A 165 -11.57 6.40 13.68
CA LYS A 165 -11.02 7.21 12.58
C LYS A 165 -10.33 6.35 11.52
N SER A 166 -9.59 5.33 11.94
CA SER A 166 -8.93 4.38 11.05
C SER A 166 -9.93 3.56 10.22
N SER A 167 -11.03 3.10 10.84
CA SER A 167 -12.11 2.40 10.15
C SER A 167 -12.84 3.30 9.15
N ALA A 168 -13.06 4.58 9.48
CA ALA A 168 -13.69 5.52 8.56
C ALA A 168 -12.83 5.79 7.30
N VAL A 169 -11.51 5.91 7.45
CA VAL A 169 -10.59 6.11 6.32
C VAL A 169 -10.49 4.86 5.45
N LEU A 170 -10.40 3.67 6.05
CA LEU A 170 -10.42 2.41 5.30
C LEU A 170 -11.74 2.19 4.57
N GLY A 171 -12.87 2.50 5.22
CA GLY A 171 -14.19 2.45 4.60
C GLY A 171 -14.30 3.39 3.41
N ALA A 172 -13.84 4.65 3.54
CA ALA A 172 -13.85 5.61 2.44
C ALA A 172 -12.96 5.18 1.26
N LEU A 173 -11.76 4.67 1.53
CA LEU A 173 -10.86 4.16 0.49
C LEU A 173 -11.40 2.92 -0.21
N ALA A 174 -11.99 1.98 0.55
CA ALA A 174 -12.64 0.81 0.00
C ALA A 174 -13.85 1.21 -0.87
N LEU A 175 -14.68 2.14 -0.41
CA LEU A 175 -15.81 2.65 -1.19
C LEU A 175 -15.35 3.36 -2.47
N LEU A 176 -14.29 4.16 -2.44
CA LEU A 176 -13.75 4.83 -3.64
C LEU A 176 -13.18 3.84 -4.66
N ALA A 177 -12.56 2.75 -4.21
CA ALA A 177 -12.03 1.71 -5.09
C ALA A 177 -13.11 0.76 -5.63
N PHE A 178 -14.14 0.50 -4.84
CA PHE A 178 -15.14 -0.52 -5.14
C PHE A 178 -16.40 0.04 -5.80
N ALA A 179 -16.82 1.27 -5.48
CA ALA A 179 -18.03 1.88 -6.04
C ALA A 179 -17.99 2.07 -7.56
N PRO A 180 -16.89 2.52 -8.19
CA PRO A 180 -16.83 2.66 -9.65
C PRO A 180 -16.93 1.30 -10.36
N THR A 181 -16.28 0.28 -9.82
CA THR A 181 -16.27 -1.09 -10.35
C THR A 181 -17.63 -1.76 -10.17
N TRP A 182 -18.28 -1.57 -9.02
CA TRP A 182 -19.64 -2.08 -8.79
C TRP A 182 -20.68 -1.37 -9.68
N TYR A 183 -20.57 -0.06 -9.82
CA TYR A 183 -21.46 0.73 -10.68
C TYR A 183 -21.37 0.30 -12.14
N THR A 184 -20.16 0.03 -12.63
CA THR A 184 -19.95 -0.45 -14.00
C THR A 184 -20.45 -1.87 -14.20
N MET A 185 -20.32 -2.77 -13.23
CA MET A 185 -20.84 -4.14 -13.33
C MET A 185 -22.38 -4.24 -13.25
N THR A 186 -23.04 -3.29 -12.59
CA THR A 186 -24.50 -3.30 -12.39
C THR A 186 -25.27 -2.45 -13.42
N ASN A 187 -24.61 -1.48 -14.06
CA ASN A 187 -25.22 -0.63 -15.09
C ASN A 187 -24.68 -0.88 -16.51
N ALA A 188 -23.79 -1.87 -16.70
CA ALA A 188 -23.50 -2.38 -18.03
C ALA A 188 -24.75 -3.08 -18.57
N GLN A 189 -25.43 -2.44 -19.52
CA GLN A 189 -26.46 -3.11 -20.31
C GLN A 189 -25.74 -3.98 -21.35
N PHE A 190 -25.93 -5.30 -21.25
CA PHE A 190 -25.55 -6.24 -22.30
C PHE A 190 -26.47 -6.10 -23.52
#